data_AF-A0A3C7WFB0-F1
#
_entry.id   AF-A0A3C7WFB0-F1
#
_cell.length_a   1.000
_cell.length_b   1.000
_cell.length_c   1.000
_cell.angle_alpha   90.00
_cell.angle_beta   90.00
_cell.angle_gamma   90.00
#
_symmetry.space_group_name_H-M   'P 1'
#
loop_
_entity.id
_entity.type
_entity.pdbx_description
1 polymer ?
#
loop_
_entity_poly.entity_id
_entity_poly.type
_entity_poly.pdbx_seq_one_letter_code
_entity_poly.pdbx_strand_id
1 'polypeptide(L)' 'DLLVNNAGVGLVASAAEATIEDLRWLMDINFYGVVHGTQAYLPLLSRAPRSHLVNLSSLFGLIGVPTQSAYNAAK' A
#
# COMPACT_ATOMS: atom_id res chain seq x y z
N ASP A 1 5.96 -20.47 -5.53
CA ASP A 1 5.31 -19.23 -6.03
C ASP A 1 5.64 -18.01 -5.19
N LEU A 2 5.63 -16.82 -5.79
CA LEU A 2 5.97 -15.57 -5.14
C LEU A 2 5.05 -14.44 -5.62
N LEU A 3 4.40 -13.75 -4.69
CA LEU A 3 3.73 -12.47 -4.93
C LEU A 3 4.51 -11.35 -4.24
N VAL A 4 4.81 -10.28 -4.98
CA VAL A 4 5.40 -9.07 -4.43
C VAL A 4 4.48 -7.89 -4.72
N ASN A 5 3.80 -7.39 -3.68
CA ASN A 5 3.03 -6.15 -3.76
C ASN A 5 3.97 -4.96 -3.57
N ASN A 6 4.53 -4.47 -4.69
CA ASN A 6 5.47 -3.35 -4.72
C ASN A 6 4.85 -2.02 -5.16
N ALA A 7 3.75 -2.05 -5.91
CA ALA A 7 3.13 -0.83 -6.43
C ALA A 7 2.84 0.16 -5.29
N GLY A 8 3.25 1.41 -5.48
CA GLY A 8 3.02 2.46 -4.51
C GLY A 8 3.34 3.83 -5.07
N VAL A 9 2.63 4.84 -4.56
CA VAL A 9 2.76 6.26 -4.91
C VAL A 9 2.96 7.09 -3.64
N GLY A 10 3.65 8.23 -3.76
CA GLY A 10 3.81 9.19 -2.68
C GLY A 10 2.94 10.42 -2.91
N LEU A 11 2.56 11.10 -1.83
CA LEU A 11 1.90 12.40 -1.87
C LEU A 11 2.53 13.31 -0.82
N VAL A 12 3.18 14.37 -1.29
CA VAL A 12 3.70 15.44 -0.43
C VAL A 12 2.70 16.58 -0.45
N ALA A 13 1.88 16.67 0.59
CA ALA A 13 0.88 17.71 0.76
C ALA A 13 0.55 17.88 2.25
N SER A 14 0.28 19.11 2.69
CA SER A 14 -0.33 19.28 4.01
C SER A 14 -1.77 18.75 3.99
N ALA A 15 -2.31 18.42 5.17
CA ALA A 15 -3.69 17.96 5.29
C ALA A 15 -4.72 19.02 4.83
N ALA A 16 -4.35 20.31 4.81
CA ALA A 16 -5.20 21.39 4.35
C ALA A 16 -5.19 21.55 2.81
N GLU A 17 -4.13 21.10 2.15
CA GLU A 17 -3.94 21.24 0.71
C GLU A 17 -4.37 20.00 -0.08
N ALA A 18 -4.28 18.81 0.53
CA ALA A 18 -4.65 17.56 -0.14
C ALA A 18 -6.16 17.50 -0.45
N THR A 19 -6.49 17.18 -1.70
CA THR A 19 -7.88 16.95 -2.10
C THR A 19 -8.34 15.55 -1.69
N ILE A 20 -9.65 15.34 -1.57
CA ILE A 20 -10.18 14.00 -1.26
C ILE A 20 -9.81 13.01 -2.37
N GLU A 21 -9.75 13.48 -3.61
CA GLU A 21 -9.32 12.73 -4.78
C GLU A 21 -7.87 12.26 -4.65
N ASP A 22 -6.95 13.12 -4.20
CA ASP A 22 -5.55 12.74 -3.94
C ASP A 22 -5.46 11.66 -2.86
N LEU A 23 -6.22 11.82 -1.77
CA LEU A 23 -6.25 10.88 -0.65
C LEU A 23 -6.78 9.51 -1.10
N ARG A 24 -7.87 9.50 -1.88
CA ARG A 24 -8.46 8.27 -2.44
C ARG A 24 -7.50 7.59 -3.39
N TRP A 25 -6.95 8.33 -4.35
CA TRP A 25 -5.98 7.81 -5.32
C TRP A 25 -4.80 7.13 -4.63
N LEU A 26 -4.23 7.77 -3.61
CA LEU A 26 -3.12 7.20 -2.86
C LEU A 26 -3.54 5.94 -2.08
N MET A 27 -4.67 5.97 -1.38
CA MET A 27 -5.16 4.80 -0.62
C MET A 27 -5.53 3.63 -1.52
N ASP A 28 -6.16 3.91 -2.66
CA ASP A 28 -6.56 2.91 -3.64
C ASP A 28 -5.35 2.15 -4.19
N ILE A 29 -4.22 2.85 -4.39
CA ILE A 29 -2.98 2.22 -4.85
C ILE A 29 -2.23 1.55 -3.69
N ASN A 30 -1.92 2.30 -2.64
CA ASN A 30 -0.96 1.86 -1.61
C ASN A 30 -1.54 0.83 -0.65
N PHE A 31 -2.82 0.92 -0.34
CA PHE A 31 -3.51 0.02 0.59
C PHE A 31 -4.38 -0.97 -0.16
N TYR A 32 -5.38 -0.49 -0.91
CA TYR A 32 -6.33 -1.38 -1.58
C TYR A 32 -5.68 -2.17 -2.71
N GLY A 33 -4.69 -1.62 -3.41
CA GLY A 33 -3.89 -2.37 -4.39
C GLY A 33 -3.24 -3.62 -3.79
N VAL A 34 -2.68 -3.51 -2.58
CA VAL A 34 -2.11 -4.63 -1.83
C VAL A 34 -3.20 -5.63 -1.40
N VAL A 35 -4.34 -5.13 -0.91
CA VAL A 35 -5.48 -5.95 -0.50
C VAL A 35 -6.01 -6.77 -1.68
N HIS A 36 -6.28 -6.12 -2.82
CA HIS A 36 -6.81 -6.75 -4.01
C HIS A 36 -5.82 -7.74 -4.62
N GLY A 37 -4.54 -7.37 -4.74
CA GLY A 37 -3.50 -8.27 -5.20
C GLY A 37 -3.38 -9.51 -4.31
N THR A 38 -3.41 -9.31 -2.99
CA THR A 38 -3.39 -10.43 -2.04
C THR A 38 -4.62 -11.33 -2.20
N GLN A 39 -5.84 -10.76 -2.20
CA GLN A 39 -7.07 -11.55 -2.32
C GLN A 39 -7.14 -12.34 -3.62
N ALA A 40 -6.69 -11.76 -4.73
CA ALA A 40 -6.72 -12.40 -6.04
C ALA A 40 -5.80 -13.64 -6.10
N TYR A 41 -4.61 -13.56 -5.51
CA TYR A 41 -3.59 -14.61 -5.64
C TYR A 41 -3.48 -15.54 -4.42
N LEU A 42 -4.01 -15.16 -3.25
CA LEU A 42 -3.93 -15.96 -2.03
C LEU A 42 -4.46 -17.39 -2.20
N PRO A 43 -5.59 -17.66 -2.90
CA PRO A 43 -6.05 -19.03 -3.11
C PRO A 43 -5.07 -19.89 -3.90
N LEU A 44 -4.30 -19.30 -4.83
CA LEU A 44 -3.28 -19.99 -5.62
C LEU A 44 -2.04 -20.26 -4.78
N LEU A 45 -1.56 -19.23 -4.06
CA LEU A 45 -0.39 -19.33 -3.20
C LEU A 45 -0.59 -20.40 -2.11
N SER A 46 -1.76 -20.45 -1.47
CA SER A 46 -2.07 -21.42 -0.41
C SER A 46 -2.13 -22.88 -0.88
N ARG A 47 -2.27 -23.14 -2.19
CA ARG A 47 -2.25 -24.50 -2.76
C ARG A 47 -0.85 -24.93 -3.19
N ALA A 48 0.09 -23.99 -3.29
CA ALA A 48 1.45 -24.30 -3.67
C ALA A 48 2.17 -25.02 -2.52
N PRO A 49 3.00 -26.04 -2.79
CA PRO A 49 3.81 -26.70 -1.77
C PRO A 49 4.73 -25.74 -1.00
N ARG A 50 5.11 -24.62 -1.66
CA ARG A 50 5.85 -23.52 -1.07
C ARG A 50 5.53 -22.20 -1.77
N SER A 51 5.10 -21.21 -1.01
CA SER A 51 4.80 -19.86 -1.51
C SER A 51 5.29 -18.76 -0.57
N HIS A 52 5.53 -17.57 -1.12
CA HIS A 52 5.84 -16.36 -0.37
C HIS A 52 4.95 -15.20 -0.84
N LEU A 53 4.49 -14.38 0.10
CA LEU A 53 3.80 -13.11 -0.17
C LEU A 53 4.57 -12.00 0.54
N VAL A 54 4.97 -10.98 -0.21
CA VAL A 54 5.78 -9.86 0.30
C VAL A 54 5.06 -8.56 -0.02
N ASN A 55 4.90 -7.71 1.00
CA ASN A 55 4.36 -6.36 0.86
C ASN A 55 5.45 -5.33 1.13
N LEU A 56 5.63 -4.37 0.22
CA LEU A 56 6.60 -3.29 0.39
C LEU A 56 5.95 -2.14 1.16
N SER A 57 6.27 -2.07 2.46
CA SER A 57 5.94 -0.95 3.35
C SER A 57 7.06 0.11 3.33
N SER A 58 7.08 1.01 4.31
CA SER A 58 8.03 2.12 4.46
C SER A 58 8.28 2.40 5.94
N LEU A 59 9.39 3.06 6.26
CA LEU A 59 9.59 3.67 7.60
C LEU A 59 8.41 4.57 7.99
N PHE A 60 7.73 5.15 7.01
CA PHE A 60 6.62 6.09 7.20
C PHE A 60 5.33 5.40 7.66
N GLY A 61 5.27 4.06 7.63
CA GLY A 61 4.23 3.29 8.33
C GLY A 61 4.49 3.12 9.84
N LEU A 62 5.69 3.49 10.31
CA LEU A 62 6.08 3.43 11.72
C LEU A 62 6.14 4.81 12.38
N ILE A 63 6.46 5.85 11.61
CA ILE A 63 6.58 7.22 12.09
C ILE A 63 5.81 8.20 11.22
N GLY A 64 5.25 9.24 11.85
CA GLY A 64 4.64 10.34 11.15
C GLY A 64 5.68 11.38 10.71
N VAL A 65 5.72 11.67 9.42
CA VAL A 65 6.49 12.78 8.85
C VAL A 65 5.52 13.89 8.41
N PRO A 66 5.77 15.17 8.73
CA PRO A 66 4.96 16.29 8.24
C PRO A 66 4.80 16.26 6.71
N THR A 67 3.69 16.83 6.22
CA THR A 67 3.33 16.89 4.79
C THR A 67 3.22 15.55 4.07
N GLN A 68 3.13 14.43 4.79
CA GLN A 68 3.06 13.06 4.24
C GLN A 68 1.90 12.27 4.87
N SER A 69 0.88 12.94 5.41
CA SER A 69 -0.17 12.30 6.22
C SER A 69 -0.86 11.13 5.51
N ALA A 70 -1.22 11.31 4.25
CA ALA A 70 -1.84 10.27 3.43
C ALA A 70 -0.90 9.07 3.20
N TYR A 71 0.36 9.34 2.89
CA TYR A 71 1.36 8.29 2.66
C TYR A 71 1.70 7.52 3.94
N ASN A 72 1.87 8.22 5.07
CA ASN A 72 2.09 7.60 6.38
C ASN A 72 0.91 6.69 6.76
N ALA A 73 -0.32 7.13 6.51
CA ALA A 73 -1.51 6.34 6.84
C ALA A 73 -1.68 5.08 5.96
N ALA A 74 -1.16 5.10 4.74
CA ALA A 74 -1.32 4.00 3.79
C ALA A 74 -0.20 2.94 3.84
N LYS A 75 0.85 3.16 4.63
CA LYS A 75 2.04 2.30 4.70
C LYS A 75 2.18 1.60 6.03
#